data_AF-A0AAU6WLR7-F1
#
_entry.id   AF-A0AAU6WLR7-F1
#
_cell.length_a   1.000
_cell.length_b   1.000
_cell.length_c   1.000
_cell.angle_alpha   90.00
_cell.angle_beta   90.00
_cell.angle_gamma   90.00
#
_symmetry.space_group_name_H-M   'P 1'
#
loop_
_entity.id
_entity.type
_entity.pdbx_description
1 polymer ?
#
loop_
_entity_poly.entity_id
_entity_poly.type
_entity_poly.pdbx_seq_one_letter_code
_entity_poly.pdbx_strand_id
1 'polypeptide(L)'
;MQTIITTDSKLDYPGFYNIYPIQNEFGIHSVLAESKKSGDSINILIDDNYGRVLNKNVDCPYGISKDISYYINNSSHTIIDEFRVPFRKIPVYRFEDNEKLSNLISQIANENPDHEILLRGQTSLYTIERTLEENLFLFGDVKAKEPSFKPSFIRSDFNEFFIYGLWHSQTALMLNDVGIDLKKKLKAADYEEYRKDVFKIKNSPHFTPISLGFAQHYGLPSVGLDLTKDINVATWFATNKLMIDKDGLAYTRRIDDFSESTIFIFRCQKDVVFSHKSIKPKFIENTRPDRQDAWFCHTGWGFSKNQLASNLVCAIRLNEQASDLSNNDYTSFLFPDRNEDLVLNYFLDIKENLKNTGELKRALSKIYLLNDK
;
A
#
# COMPACT_ATOMS: atom_id res chain seq x y z
N MET A 1 -17.01 11.91 -2.36
CA MET A 1 -17.21 12.30 -0.94
C MET A 1 -18.58 11.82 -0.47
N GLN A 2 -18.74 11.51 0.81
CA GLN A 2 -20.04 11.16 1.40
C GLN A 2 -20.64 12.34 2.15
N THR A 3 -21.95 12.59 2.01
CA THR A 3 -22.68 13.52 2.88
C THR A 3 -23.27 12.75 4.05
N ILE A 4 -23.09 13.26 5.27
CA ILE A 4 -23.67 12.76 6.53
C ILE A 4 -24.30 13.91 7.30
N ILE A 5 -25.02 13.58 8.38
CA ILE A 5 -25.59 14.58 9.28
C ILE A 5 -24.74 14.79 10.53
N THR A 6 -24.89 15.93 11.20
CA THR A 6 -24.16 16.26 12.45
C THR A 6 -24.37 15.27 13.60
N THR A 7 -25.47 14.53 13.58
CA THR A 7 -25.82 13.50 14.58
C THR A 7 -25.45 12.09 14.12
N ASP A 8 -24.70 11.93 13.02
CA ASP A 8 -24.24 10.61 12.58
C ASP A 8 -23.23 10.05 13.60
N SER A 9 -23.53 8.86 14.14
CA SER A 9 -22.69 8.13 15.11
C SER A 9 -21.22 7.96 14.69
N LYS A 10 -20.91 8.08 13.39
CA LYS A 10 -19.52 8.08 12.89
C LYS A 10 -18.69 9.23 13.45
N LEU A 11 -19.32 10.35 13.78
CA LEU A 11 -18.67 11.53 14.36
C LEU A 11 -18.41 11.37 15.86
N ASP A 12 -19.24 10.58 16.55
CA ASP A 12 -19.04 10.25 17.97
C ASP A 12 -17.93 9.20 18.17
N TYR A 13 -17.76 8.33 17.19
CA TYR A 13 -16.84 7.18 17.25
C TYR A 13 -15.88 7.11 16.05
N PRO A 14 -15.15 8.19 15.72
CA PRO A 14 -14.41 8.30 14.45
C PRO A 14 -13.35 7.20 14.27
N GLY A 15 -12.70 6.76 15.37
CA GLY A 15 -11.71 5.69 15.33
C GLY A 15 -12.25 4.33 14.86
N PHE A 16 -13.53 4.01 15.13
CA PHE A 16 -14.15 2.75 14.67
C PHE A 16 -14.38 2.71 13.17
N TYR A 17 -14.38 3.88 12.52
CA TYR A 17 -14.67 4.05 11.11
C TYR A 17 -13.44 4.47 10.30
N ASN A 18 -12.27 4.57 10.96
CA ASN A 18 -11.06 5.17 10.40
C ASN A 18 -11.32 6.58 9.84
N ILE A 19 -12.04 7.39 10.62
CA ILE A 19 -12.29 8.80 10.36
C ILE A 19 -11.33 9.62 11.22
N TYR A 20 -10.78 10.68 10.65
CA TYR A 20 -9.95 11.60 11.39
C TYR A 20 -10.79 12.41 12.38
N PRO A 21 -10.41 12.48 13.67
CA PRO A 21 -11.28 13.04 14.71
C PRO A 21 -11.45 14.56 14.61
N ILE A 22 -10.54 15.27 13.92
CA ILE A 22 -10.60 16.71 13.78
C ILE A 22 -11.50 17.09 12.61
N GLN A 23 -12.57 17.83 12.91
CA GLN A 23 -13.44 18.41 11.90
C GLN A 23 -12.87 19.72 11.37
N ASN A 24 -13.01 19.94 10.06
CA ASN A 24 -12.55 21.16 9.38
C ASN A 24 -11.07 21.45 9.62
N GLU A 25 -10.21 20.43 9.57
CA GLU A 25 -8.79 20.69 9.46
C GLU A 25 -8.50 21.30 8.08
N PHE A 26 -7.90 22.49 8.07
CA PHE A 26 -7.56 23.22 6.85
C PHE A 26 -6.06 23.52 6.79
N GLY A 27 -5.51 23.51 5.57
CA GLY A 27 -4.13 23.91 5.33
C GLY A 27 -3.95 25.42 5.48
N ILE A 28 -2.72 25.87 5.77
CA ILE A 28 -2.38 27.30 5.87
C ILE A 28 -2.62 28.09 4.58
N HIS A 29 -2.73 27.40 3.45
CA HIS A 29 -3.00 27.96 2.12
C HIS A 29 -4.48 27.80 1.71
N SER A 30 -5.38 27.60 2.67
CA SER A 30 -6.83 27.51 2.43
C SER A 30 -7.47 28.89 2.52
N VAL A 31 -8.59 29.08 1.83
CA VAL A 31 -9.39 30.31 1.97
C VAL A 31 -10.44 30.06 3.03
N LEU A 32 -10.33 30.74 4.16
CA LEU A 32 -11.45 30.81 5.10
C LEU A 32 -12.52 31.67 4.42
N ALA A 33 -13.63 31.05 4.01
CA ALA A 33 -14.76 31.78 3.47
C ALA A 33 -15.20 32.84 4.51
N GLU A 34 -15.04 34.11 4.18
CA GLU A 34 -15.53 35.20 5.02
C GLU A 34 -17.04 35.03 5.20
N SER A 35 -17.47 34.69 6.41
CA SER A 35 -18.83 34.95 6.89
C SER A 35 -20.01 34.27 6.15
N LYS A 36 -19.95 32.97 5.84
CA LYS A 36 -21.22 32.21 5.75
C LYS A 36 -21.72 31.90 7.15
N LYS A 37 -22.57 32.82 7.66
CA LYS A 37 -23.32 32.72 8.92
C LYS A 37 -23.85 31.30 9.14
N SER A 38 -23.77 30.91 10.41
CA SER A 38 -24.22 29.71 11.12
C SER A 38 -25.67 29.24 10.83
N GLY A 39 -26.03 29.04 9.57
CA GLY A 39 -27.42 28.83 9.15
C GLY A 39 -27.87 27.37 9.05
N ASP A 40 -27.09 26.49 8.43
CA ASP A 40 -27.58 25.13 8.10
C ASP A 40 -26.42 24.12 7.93
N SER A 41 -25.68 23.83 9.01
CA SER A 41 -24.65 22.80 8.98
C SER A 41 -25.22 21.39 9.24
N ILE A 42 -26.47 21.11 8.87
CA ILE A 42 -27.02 19.75 9.02
C ILE A 42 -26.17 18.76 8.22
N ASN A 43 -25.64 19.18 7.06
CA ASN A 43 -24.91 18.31 6.15
C ASN A 43 -23.39 18.53 6.26
N ILE A 44 -22.70 17.52 6.79
CA ILE A 44 -21.25 17.40 6.86
C ILE A 44 -20.77 16.50 5.70
N LEU A 45 -19.59 16.77 5.17
CA LEU A 45 -18.92 15.93 4.18
C LEU A 45 -17.84 15.06 4.85
N ILE A 46 -17.73 13.81 4.41
CA ILE A 46 -16.56 12.97 4.66
C ILE A 46 -15.85 12.76 3.33
N ASP A 47 -14.58 13.14 3.26
CA ASP A 47 -13.69 12.68 2.19
C ASP A 47 -13.21 11.26 2.53
N ASP A 48 -13.89 10.26 1.96
CA ASP A 48 -13.70 8.84 2.24
C ASP A 48 -12.37 8.27 1.69
N ASN A 49 -11.57 9.10 1.03
CA ASN A 49 -10.18 8.77 0.69
C ASN A 49 -9.23 9.05 1.85
N TYR A 50 -9.52 10.00 2.74
CA TYR A 50 -8.60 10.43 3.81
C TYR A 50 -9.26 10.54 5.19
N GLY A 51 -10.52 10.11 5.32
CA GLY A 51 -11.30 10.16 6.54
C GLY A 51 -11.53 11.56 7.08
N ARG A 52 -11.36 12.61 6.25
CA ARG A 52 -11.45 13.99 6.71
C ARG A 52 -12.89 14.44 6.75
N VAL A 53 -13.27 15.08 7.85
CA VAL A 53 -14.61 15.63 8.06
C VAL A 53 -14.60 17.11 7.73
N LEU A 54 -15.42 17.52 6.77
CA LEU A 54 -15.41 18.85 6.16
C LEU A 54 -16.82 19.46 6.12
N ASN A 55 -16.91 20.75 6.40
CA ASN A 55 -18.12 21.52 6.16
C ASN A 55 -18.17 21.97 4.69
N LYS A 56 -19.36 21.95 4.09
CA LYS A 56 -19.59 22.47 2.72
C LYS A 56 -19.28 23.98 2.56
N ASN A 57 -19.14 24.70 3.66
CA ASN A 57 -18.92 26.14 3.67
C ASN A 57 -17.43 26.54 3.72
N VAL A 58 -16.51 25.57 3.68
CA VAL A 58 -15.06 25.81 3.64
C VAL A 58 -14.58 25.63 2.21
N ASP A 59 -13.87 26.61 1.65
CA ASP A 59 -13.32 26.50 0.31
C ASP A 59 -11.85 26.07 0.36
N CYS A 60 -11.49 25.11 -0.48
CA CYS A 60 -10.13 24.60 -0.62
C CYS A 60 -9.50 24.14 0.71
N PRO A 61 -10.14 23.24 1.50
CA PRO A 61 -9.62 22.83 2.80
C PRO A 61 -8.22 22.20 2.71
N TYR A 62 -7.86 21.56 1.60
CA TYR A 62 -6.50 21.03 1.40
C TYR A 62 -5.50 22.06 0.86
N GLY A 63 -5.92 23.32 0.80
CA GLY A 63 -5.19 24.48 0.31
C GLY A 63 -5.12 24.55 -1.22
N ILE A 64 -4.98 25.78 -1.72
CA ILE A 64 -4.98 26.06 -3.15
C ILE A 64 -3.68 25.56 -3.79
N SER A 65 -3.79 24.69 -4.80
CA SER A 65 -2.64 24.04 -5.46
C SER A 65 -1.58 25.04 -5.94
N LYS A 66 -1.98 26.19 -6.49
CA LYS A 66 -1.04 27.20 -7.02
C LYS A 66 -0.24 27.92 -5.92
N ASP A 67 -0.80 28.01 -4.70
CA ASP A 67 -0.25 28.82 -3.60
C ASP A 67 0.64 27.99 -2.64
N ILE A 68 0.57 26.66 -2.73
CA ILE A 68 1.36 25.73 -1.92
C ILE A 68 2.75 25.55 -2.56
N SER A 69 3.80 25.47 -1.76
CA SER A 69 5.14 25.06 -2.23
C SER A 69 5.28 23.54 -2.32
N TYR A 70 6.23 23.05 -3.10
CA TYR A 70 6.56 21.62 -3.09
C TYR A 70 6.98 21.16 -1.69
N TYR A 71 6.48 20.00 -1.29
CA TYR A 71 6.65 19.46 0.05
C TYR A 71 8.12 19.21 0.40
N ILE A 72 8.85 18.64 -0.55
CA ILE A 72 10.30 18.69 -0.57
C ILE A 72 10.73 19.41 -1.84
N ASN A 73 11.80 20.19 -1.79
CA ASN A 73 12.36 20.84 -2.96
C ASN A 73 13.86 20.55 -2.99
N ASN A 74 14.26 19.58 -3.82
CA ASN A 74 15.67 19.24 -4.01
C ASN A 74 16.15 19.85 -5.33
N SER A 75 16.98 20.88 -5.25
CA SER A 75 17.49 21.61 -6.42
C SER A 75 18.39 20.78 -7.33
N SER A 76 18.89 19.62 -6.86
CA SER A 76 19.69 18.70 -7.66
C SER A 76 18.87 17.82 -8.61
N HIS A 77 17.54 17.86 -8.50
CA HIS A 77 16.60 17.09 -9.30
C HIS A 77 15.66 17.98 -10.10
N THR A 78 15.34 17.55 -11.32
CA THR A 78 14.38 18.24 -12.18
C THR A 78 12.96 17.77 -11.87
N ILE A 79 12.08 18.67 -11.44
CA ILE A 79 10.64 18.41 -11.29
C ILE A 79 9.99 18.44 -12.68
N ILE A 80 9.20 17.41 -13.01
CA ILE A 80 8.53 17.28 -14.32
C ILE A 80 7.01 17.14 -14.23
N ASP A 81 6.48 16.82 -13.06
CA ASP A 81 5.05 16.72 -12.78
C ASP A 81 4.82 16.93 -11.28
N GLU A 82 3.56 16.96 -10.87
CA GLU A 82 3.18 17.12 -9.47
C GLU A 82 1.96 16.27 -9.10
N PHE A 83 1.93 15.85 -7.84
CA PHE A 83 0.76 15.25 -7.21
C PHE A 83 0.23 16.15 -6.10
N ARG A 84 -1.06 16.00 -5.83
CA ARG A 84 -1.75 16.60 -4.69
C ARG A 84 -2.19 15.52 -3.74
N VAL A 85 -1.99 15.79 -2.46
CA VAL A 85 -2.56 15.05 -1.34
C VAL A 85 -3.00 16.10 -0.31
N PRO A 86 -3.76 15.75 0.74
CA PRO A 86 -4.17 16.72 1.75
C PRO A 86 -2.97 17.55 2.24
N PHE A 87 -3.12 18.87 2.09
CA PHE A 87 -2.20 19.91 2.54
C PHE A 87 -0.81 19.95 1.87
N ARG A 88 -0.52 19.12 0.86
CA ARG A 88 0.83 19.02 0.26
C ARG A 88 0.83 18.86 -1.24
N LYS A 89 1.80 19.55 -1.86
CA LYS A 89 2.14 19.39 -3.27
C LYS A 89 3.39 18.52 -3.35
N ILE A 90 3.25 17.36 -3.93
CA ILE A 90 4.30 16.35 -3.97
C ILE A 90 5.00 16.45 -5.32
N PRO A 91 6.33 16.68 -5.35
CA PRO A 91 7.05 16.75 -6.61
C PRO A 91 7.20 15.36 -7.25
N VAL A 92 7.09 15.32 -8.57
CA VAL A 92 7.53 14.19 -9.39
C VAL A 92 8.82 14.58 -10.08
N TYR A 93 9.92 13.96 -9.68
CA TYR A 93 11.22 14.19 -10.29
C TYR A 93 11.44 13.28 -11.49
N ARG A 94 12.22 13.76 -12.45
CA ARG A 94 12.75 12.94 -13.53
C ARG A 94 13.79 11.97 -12.96
N PHE A 95 13.73 10.70 -13.38
CA PHE A 95 14.82 9.77 -13.16
C PHE A 95 16.07 10.19 -13.95
N GLU A 96 17.22 10.18 -13.30
CA GLU A 96 18.51 10.53 -13.92
C GLU A 96 19.43 9.32 -13.92
N ASP A 97 19.74 8.80 -12.73
CA ASP A 97 20.52 7.59 -12.54
C ASP A 97 20.27 6.99 -11.14
N ASN A 98 20.81 5.79 -10.91
CA ASN A 98 20.70 5.08 -9.64
C ASN A 98 21.38 5.79 -8.47
N GLU A 99 22.49 6.47 -8.73
CA GLU A 99 23.28 7.10 -7.68
C GLU A 99 22.49 8.28 -7.10
N LYS A 100 21.93 9.13 -7.97
CA LYS A 100 21.02 10.21 -7.58
C LYS A 100 19.77 9.71 -6.88
N LEU A 101 19.16 8.63 -7.35
CA LEU A 101 18.02 8.01 -6.66
C LEU A 101 18.40 7.56 -5.23
N SER A 102 19.52 6.85 -5.10
CA SER A 102 20.00 6.33 -3.81
C SER A 102 20.39 7.45 -2.85
N ASN A 103 21.01 8.52 -3.36
CA ASN A 103 21.38 9.71 -2.60
C ASN A 103 20.14 10.45 -2.09
N LEU A 104 19.11 10.61 -2.93
CA LEU A 104 17.84 11.22 -2.52
C LEU A 104 17.15 10.41 -1.41
N ILE A 105 17.05 9.09 -1.57
CA ILE A 105 16.46 8.21 -0.55
C ILE A 105 17.24 8.30 0.77
N SER A 106 18.57 8.25 0.70
CA SER A 106 19.44 8.37 1.88
C SER A 106 19.30 9.75 2.55
N GLN A 107 19.21 10.82 1.77
CA GLN A 107 18.98 12.17 2.29
C GLN A 107 17.65 12.23 3.04
N ILE A 108 16.55 11.77 2.43
CA ILE A 108 15.22 11.75 3.06
C ILE A 108 15.26 10.91 4.35
N ALA A 109 15.95 9.77 4.36
CA ALA A 109 16.09 8.95 5.56
C ALA A 109 16.85 9.67 6.68
N ASN A 110 17.97 10.32 6.36
CA ASN A 110 18.78 11.06 7.33
C ASN A 110 18.03 12.25 7.93
N GLU A 111 17.21 12.94 7.13
CA GLU A 111 16.36 14.05 7.58
C GLU A 111 15.17 13.60 8.43
N ASN A 112 14.84 12.30 8.43
CA ASN A 112 13.64 11.75 9.08
C ASN A 112 13.94 10.48 9.91
N PRO A 113 14.82 10.54 10.92
CA PRO A 113 15.30 9.36 11.68
C PRO A 113 14.19 8.59 12.43
N ASP A 114 13.08 9.26 12.73
CA ASP A 114 11.93 8.68 13.43
C ASP A 114 10.93 7.99 12.50
N HIS A 115 11.21 7.96 11.19
CA HIS A 115 10.34 7.39 10.18
C HIS A 115 11.02 6.25 9.44
N GLU A 116 10.20 5.39 8.83
CA GLU A 116 10.66 4.43 7.84
C GLU A 116 10.49 5.03 6.45
N ILE A 117 11.60 5.09 5.70
CA ILE A 117 11.56 5.48 4.29
C ILE A 117 11.36 4.22 3.46
N LEU A 118 10.24 4.19 2.76
CA LEU A 118 9.77 3.02 2.03
C LEU A 118 9.41 3.39 0.60
N LEU A 119 9.53 2.40 -0.29
CA LEU A 119 9.45 2.57 -1.73
C LEU A 119 8.32 1.71 -2.30
N ARG A 120 7.75 2.16 -3.41
CA ARG A 120 6.87 1.35 -4.26
C ARG A 120 7.07 1.68 -5.72
N GLY A 121 7.31 0.65 -6.53
CA GLY A 121 7.27 0.77 -7.99
C GLY A 121 5.89 0.51 -8.55
N GLN A 122 5.53 1.25 -9.60
CA GLN A 122 4.37 0.97 -10.44
C GLN A 122 4.69 1.27 -11.89
N THR A 123 4.27 0.39 -12.80
CA THR A 123 4.39 0.61 -14.26
C THR A 123 3.38 1.60 -14.82
N SER A 124 2.42 2.03 -14.00
CA SER A 124 1.30 2.86 -14.42
C SER A 124 0.87 3.72 -13.25
N LEU A 125 0.57 4.99 -13.55
CA LEU A 125 -0.01 5.91 -12.59
C LEU A 125 -1.50 5.63 -12.47
N TYR A 126 -1.96 5.47 -11.25
CA TYR A 126 -3.38 5.42 -10.92
C TYR A 126 -3.74 6.64 -10.11
N THR A 127 -4.80 7.33 -10.51
CA THR A 127 -5.30 8.52 -9.82
C THR A 127 -6.63 8.26 -9.12
N ILE A 128 -6.97 9.10 -8.15
CA ILE A 128 -8.33 9.15 -7.61
C ILE A 128 -9.20 9.88 -8.61
N GLU A 129 -10.24 9.20 -9.09
CA GLU A 129 -11.26 9.81 -9.94
C GLU A 129 -12.20 10.66 -9.07
N ARG A 130 -12.00 11.98 -9.10
CA ARG A 130 -12.88 12.99 -8.48
C ARG A 130 -13.66 13.74 -9.53
N THR A 131 -14.82 14.29 -9.16
CA THR A 131 -15.49 15.26 -10.05
C THR A 131 -14.73 16.58 -10.07
N LEU A 132 -14.98 17.40 -11.10
CA LEU A 132 -14.37 18.73 -11.22
C LEU A 132 -14.72 19.63 -10.02
N GLU A 133 -15.95 19.52 -9.51
CA GLU A 133 -16.42 20.25 -8.34
C GLU A 133 -15.71 19.78 -7.07
N GLU A 134 -15.50 18.48 -6.90
CA GLU A 134 -14.74 17.96 -5.75
C GLU A 134 -13.29 18.42 -5.78
N ASN A 135 -12.65 18.40 -6.95
CA ASN A 135 -11.27 18.88 -7.13
C ASN A 135 -11.14 20.38 -6.84
N LEU A 136 -12.07 21.18 -7.38
CA LEU A 136 -12.10 22.61 -7.11
C LEU A 136 -12.38 22.89 -5.63
N PHE A 137 -13.33 22.18 -5.03
CA PHE A 137 -13.66 22.31 -3.62
C PHE A 137 -12.47 21.98 -2.73
N LEU A 138 -11.76 20.88 -2.96
CA LEU A 138 -10.67 20.41 -2.09
C LEU A 138 -9.37 21.18 -2.29
N PHE A 139 -8.99 21.44 -3.54
CA PHE A 139 -7.64 21.90 -3.91
C PHE A 139 -7.61 23.25 -4.63
N GLY A 140 -8.76 23.83 -4.96
CA GLY A 140 -8.82 25.05 -5.77
C GLY A 140 -8.31 24.86 -7.20
N ASP A 141 -8.23 23.61 -7.68
CA ASP A 141 -7.72 23.26 -8.99
C ASP A 141 -8.47 22.05 -9.55
N VAL A 142 -9.16 22.25 -10.67
CA VAL A 142 -9.92 21.20 -11.37
C VAL A 142 -9.03 20.07 -11.93
N LYS A 143 -7.73 20.33 -12.11
CA LYS A 143 -6.75 19.38 -12.66
C LYS A 143 -5.86 18.74 -11.59
N ALA A 144 -6.18 18.92 -10.30
CA ALA A 144 -5.41 18.31 -9.22
C ALA A 144 -5.28 16.80 -9.42
N LYS A 145 -4.03 16.30 -9.48
CA LYS A 145 -3.72 14.87 -9.62
C LYS A 145 -3.48 14.24 -8.26
N GLU A 146 -4.43 13.46 -7.77
CA GLU A 146 -4.26 12.67 -6.55
C GLU A 146 -3.84 11.24 -6.86
N PRO A 147 -2.70 10.75 -6.34
CA PRO A 147 -2.26 9.38 -6.57
C PRO A 147 -3.13 8.41 -5.76
N SER A 148 -3.46 7.27 -6.37
CA SER A 148 -4.30 6.24 -5.79
C SER A 148 -3.46 5.08 -5.25
N PHE A 149 -3.41 5.00 -3.94
CA PHE A 149 -2.85 3.89 -3.16
C PHE A 149 -3.95 3.09 -2.45
N LYS A 150 -5.14 3.06 -3.05
CA LYS A 150 -6.25 2.26 -2.54
C LYS A 150 -5.84 0.78 -2.43
N PRO A 151 -6.15 0.08 -1.34
CA PRO A 151 -5.83 -1.33 -1.20
C PRO A 151 -6.57 -2.23 -2.19
N SER A 152 -6.09 -3.47 -2.33
CA SER A 152 -6.56 -4.41 -3.35
C SER A 152 -7.96 -4.96 -3.08
N PHE A 153 -8.42 -5.01 -1.82
CA PHE A 153 -9.79 -5.45 -1.49
C PHE A 153 -10.86 -4.52 -2.06
N ILE A 154 -10.62 -3.21 -2.02
CA ILE A 154 -11.54 -2.20 -2.57
C ILE A 154 -11.69 -2.37 -4.08
N ARG A 155 -10.57 -2.63 -4.78
CA ARG A 155 -10.58 -2.84 -6.23
C ARG A 155 -11.25 -4.15 -6.65
N SER A 156 -11.29 -5.13 -5.76
CA SER A 156 -11.79 -6.48 -6.04
C SER A 156 -13.20 -6.73 -5.51
N ASP A 157 -13.86 -5.70 -4.95
CA ASP A 157 -15.23 -5.73 -4.43
C ASP A 157 -15.47 -6.88 -3.42
N PHE A 158 -14.55 -7.02 -2.46
CA PHE A 158 -14.73 -7.93 -1.34
C PHE A 158 -15.25 -7.19 -0.11
N ASN A 159 -16.11 -7.87 0.66
CA ASN A 159 -16.48 -7.41 1.98
C ASN A 159 -15.26 -7.44 2.93
N GLU A 160 -15.01 -6.31 3.59
CA GLU A 160 -13.85 -6.12 4.47
C GLU A 160 -13.80 -7.15 5.61
N PHE A 161 -14.92 -7.37 6.31
CA PHE A 161 -14.99 -8.32 7.42
C PHE A 161 -14.77 -9.77 6.97
N PHE A 162 -15.31 -10.13 5.81
CA PHE A 162 -15.08 -11.45 5.22
C PHE A 162 -13.59 -11.68 4.96
N ILE A 163 -12.91 -10.70 4.37
CA ILE A 163 -11.48 -10.76 4.06
C ILE A 163 -10.63 -10.86 5.32
N TYR A 164 -10.91 -10.05 6.35
CA TYR A 164 -10.22 -10.15 7.64
C TYR A 164 -10.40 -11.53 8.29
N GLY A 165 -11.64 -12.02 8.37
CA GLY A 165 -11.94 -13.32 8.95
C GLY A 165 -11.28 -14.47 8.17
N LEU A 166 -11.30 -14.38 6.85
CA LEU A 166 -10.65 -15.34 5.97
C LEU A 166 -9.13 -15.37 6.24
N TRP A 167 -8.45 -14.23 6.26
CA TRP A 167 -7.00 -14.19 6.48
C TRP A 167 -6.58 -14.69 7.84
N HIS A 168 -7.27 -14.27 8.89
CA HIS A 168 -6.95 -14.75 10.23
C HIS A 168 -7.08 -16.27 10.32
N SER A 169 -8.15 -16.83 9.73
CA SER A 169 -8.35 -18.27 9.69
C SER A 169 -7.28 -18.98 8.87
N GLN A 170 -7.00 -18.50 7.65
CA GLN A 170 -6.03 -19.13 6.74
C GLN A 170 -4.60 -19.01 7.27
N THR A 171 -4.21 -17.89 7.85
CA THR A 171 -2.90 -17.74 8.46
C THR A 171 -2.74 -18.63 9.69
N ALA A 172 -3.79 -18.80 10.51
CA ALA A 172 -3.71 -19.70 11.66
C ALA A 172 -3.49 -21.17 11.25
N LEU A 173 -4.18 -21.61 10.20
CA LEU A 173 -4.06 -22.95 9.59
C LEU A 173 -2.72 -23.12 8.88
N MET A 174 -2.30 -22.15 8.08
CA MET A 174 -1.00 -22.13 7.40
C MET A 174 0.15 -22.28 8.39
N LEU A 175 0.15 -21.53 9.50
CA LEU A 175 1.16 -21.67 10.55
C LEU A 175 1.12 -23.05 11.25
N ASN A 176 0.01 -23.78 11.20
CA ASN A 176 -0.03 -25.14 11.72
C ASN A 176 0.56 -26.12 10.69
N ASP A 177 0.11 -26.04 9.45
CA ASP A 177 0.44 -26.99 8.39
C ASP A 177 1.92 -26.88 7.98
N VAL A 178 2.42 -25.64 7.82
CA VAL A 178 3.86 -25.39 7.64
C VAL A 178 4.66 -25.92 8.83
N GLY A 179 4.12 -25.84 10.05
CA GLY A 179 4.72 -26.42 11.25
C GLY A 179 4.86 -27.94 11.18
N ILE A 180 3.85 -28.64 10.65
CA ILE A 180 3.88 -30.10 10.45
C ILE A 180 5.00 -30.47 9.47
N ASP A 181 5.18 -29.70 8.40
CA ASP A 181 6.24 -29.94 7.42
C ASP A 181 7.63 -29.61 7.95
N LEU A 182 7.76 -28.50 8.68
CA LEU A 182 9.00 -28.13 9.34
C LEU A 182 9.41 -29.14 10.41
N LYS A 183 8.47 -29.75 11.15
CA LYS A 183 8.77 -30.79 12.13
C LYS A 183 9.53 -31.98 11.53
N LYS A 184 9.29 -32.30 10.25
CA LYS A 184 9.99 -33.39 9.53
C LYS A 184 11.41 -33.02 9.12
N LYS A 185 11.70 -31.72 8.98
CA LYS A 185 12.96 -31.17 8.45
C LYS A 185 13.89 -30.62 9.53
N LEU A 186 13.33 -30.04 10.58
CA LEU A 186 14.07 -29.34 11.65
C LEU A 186 14.50 -30.29 12.76
N LYS A 187 15.59 -29.92 13.46
CA LYS A 187 15.96 -30.54 14.74
C LYS A 187 14.94 -30.18 15.82
N ALA A 188 14.85 -31.00 16.87
CA ALA A 188 13.88 -30.79 17.95
C ALA A 188 13.98 -29.40 18.60
N ALA A 189 15.19 -28.88 18.81
CA ALA A 189 15.41 -27.55 19.39
C ALA A 189 14.90 -26.42 18.48
N ASP A 190 15.21 -26.50 17.18
CA ASP A 190 14.79 -25.52 16.17
C ASP A 190 13.26 -25.54 15.98
N TYR A 191 12.66 -26.72 15.99
CA TYR A 191 11.21 -26.86 15.93
C TYR A 191 10.51 -26.27 17.17
N GLU A 192 11.11 -26.40 18.36
CA GLU A 192 10.58 -25.78 19.56
C GLU A 192 10.70 -24.24 19.53
N GLU A 193 11.76 -23.70 18.92
CA GLU A 193 11.87 -22.26 18.65
C GLU A 193 10.77 -21.79 17.67
N TYR A 194 10.53 -22.52 16.58
CA TYR A 194 9.40 -22.25 15.68
C TYR A 194 8.05 -22.22 16.42
N ARG A 195 7.80 -23.19 17.31
CA ARG A 195 6.57 -23.24 18.10
C ARG A 195 6.42 -22.03 19.02
N LYS A 196 7.52 -21.57 19.62
CA LYS A 196 7.53 -20.35 20.45
C LYS A 196 7.21 -19.11 19.62
N ASP A 197 7.76 -18.99 18.42
CA ASP A 197 7.44 -17.89 17.50
C ASP A 197 5.95 -17.90 17.14
N VAL A 198 5.43 -19.04 16.69
CA VAL A 198 4.00 -19.19 16.35
C VAL A 198 3.11 -18.87 17.54
N PHE A 199 3.45 -19.34 18.74
CA PHE A 199 2.71 -19.03 19.96
C PHE A 199 2.73 -17.53 20.25
N LYS A 200 3.89 -16.87 20.18
CA LYS A 200 4.03 -15.43 20.40
C LYS A 200 3.20 -14.64 19.38
N ILE A 201 3.31 -14.99 18.10
CA ILE A 201 2.60 -14.31 17.01
C ILE A 201 1.08 -14.43 17.21
N LYS A 202 0.55 -15.65 17.38
CA LYS A 202 -0.89 -15.91 17.54
C LYS A 202 -1.51 -15.25 18.78
N ASN A 203 -0.71 -15.00 19.82
CA ASN A 203 -1.15 -14.37 21.06
C ASN A 203 -0.70 -12.90 21.20
N SER A 204 -0.39 -12.23 20.09
CA SER A 204 0.04 -10.83 20.10
C SER A 204 -0.71 -10.00 19.06
N PRO A 205 -0.66 -8.65 19.17
CA PRO A 205 -1.17 -7.75 18.13
C PRO A 205 -0.51 -7.96 16.75
N HIS A 206 0.59 -8.71 16.64
CA HIS A 206 1.26 -9.02 15.37
C HIS A 206 0.50 -10.02 14.50
N PHE A 207 -0.51 -10.72 15.02
CA PHE A 207 -1.26 -11.70 14.23
C PHE A 207 -2.03 -11.07 13.05
N THR A 208 -2.62 -9.89 13.26
CA THR A 208 -3.30 -9.15 12.17
C THR A 208 -2.30 -8.69 11.11
N PRO A 209 -1.22 -7.97 11.46
CA PRO A 209 -0.12 -7.64 10.54
C PRO A 209 0.38 -8.81 9.69
N ILE A 210 0.75 -9.94 10.31
CA ILE A 210 1.32 -11.06 9.56
C ILE A 210 0.28 -11.70 8.62
N SER A 211 -0.99 -11.76 9.04
CA SER A 211 -2.07 -12.29 8.21
C SER A 211 -2.30 -11.44 6.96
N LEU A 212 -2.32 -10.12 7.13
CA LEU A 212 -2.41 -9.16 6.01
C LEU A 212 -1.19 -9.26 5.10
N GLY A 213 -0.01 -9.40 5.68
CA GLY A 213 1.24 -9.46 4.93
C GLY A 213 1.31 -10.68 4.02
N PHE A 214 0.95 -11.86 4.53
CA PHE A 214 0.85 -13.05 3.70
C PHE A 214 -0.23 -12.92 2.63
N ALA A 215 -1.41 -12.41 2.97
CA ALA A 215 -2.47 -12.23 1.98
C ALA A 215 -1.95 -11.43 0.77
N GLN A 216 -1.28 -10.31 1.04
CA GLN A 216 -0.95 -9.38 -0.01
C GLN A 216 0.09 -9.88 -1.02
N HIS A 217 1.22 -10.45 -0.57
CA HIS A 217 2.26 -10.92 -1.51
C HIS A 217 1.82 -12.12 -2.34
N TYR A 218 0.91 -12.95 -1.83
CA TYR A 218 0.37 -14.07 -2.59
C TYR A 218 -0.83 -13.69 -3.44
N GLY A 219 -1.12 -12.39 -3.61
CA GLY A 219 -2.15 -11.88 -4.52
C GLY A 219 -3.56 -11.88 -3.93
N LEU A 220 -3.71 -12.24 -2.66
CA LEU A 220 -5.00 -12.20 -2.00
C LEU A 220 -5.40 -10.75 -1.70
N PRO A 221 -6.70 -10.40 -1.82
CA PRO A 221 -7.18 -9.05 -1.52
C PRO A 221 -6.87 -8.65 -0.07
N SER A 222 -6.21 -7.53 0.16
CA SER A 222 -5.84 -7.06 1.50
C SER A 222 -6.17 -5.57 1.66
N VAL A 223 -6.28 -5.13 2.90
CA VAL A 223 -6.41 -3.71 3.30
C VAL A 223 -5.07 -2.96 3.31
N GLY A 224 -3.98 -3.64 2.96
CA GLY A 224 -2.63 -3.09 3.05
C GLY A 224 -2.07 -2.61 1.72
N LEU A 225 -0.91 -1.94 1.78
CA LEU A 225 -0.05 -1.71 0.62
C LEU A 225 1.33 -2.30 0.86
N ASP A 226 1.83 -3.04 -0.14
CA ASP A 226 3.20 -3.53 -0.17
C ASP A 226 4.15 -2.39 -0.45
N LEU A 227 5.16 -2.31 0.38
CA LEU A 227 6.27 -1.39 0.30
C LEU A 227 7.57 -2.18 0.50
N THR A 228 8.69 -1.56 0.17
CA THR A 228 10.02 -2.17 0.32
C THR A 228 11.07 -1.11 0.64
N LYS A 229 12.18 -1.48 1.27
CA LYS A 229 13.37 -0.61 1.35
C LYS A 229 14.35 -0.85 0.20
N ASP A 230 14.18 -1.94 -0.54
CA ASP A 230 15.09 -2.32 -1.61
C ASP A 230 14.73 -1.58 -2.91
N ILE A 231 15.64 -0.72 -3.36
CA ILE A 231 15.51 0.03 -4.61
C ILE A 231 15.36 -0.91 -5.80
N ASN A 232 16.01 -2.08 -5.80
CA ASN A 232 15.92 -3.05 -6.89
C ASN A 232 14.52 -3.65 -6.97
N VAL A 233 13.91 -3.98 -5.83
CA VAL A 233 12.53 -4.47 -5.76
C VAL A 233 11.57 -3.41 -6.29
N ALA A 234 11.68 -2.17 -5.80
CA ALA A 234 10.82 -1.06 -6.27
C ALA A 234 11.01 -0.82 -7.77
N THR A 235 12.24 -0.83 -8.26
CA THR A 235 12.53 -0.64 -9.68
C THR A 235 11.98 -1.78 -10.54
N TRP A 236 12.08 -3.03 -10.08
CA TRP A 236 11.52 -4.17 -10.78
C TRP A 236 10.01 -4.00 -10.97
N PHE A 237 9.26 -3.60 -9.93
CA PHE A 237 7.82 -3.37 -10.03
C PHE A 237 7.44 -2.11 -10.83
N ALA A 238 8.37 -1.17 -11.01
CA ALA A 238 8.17 0.01 -11.87
C ALA A 238 8.45 -0.28 -13.35
N THR A 239 9.19 -1.35 -13.66
CA THR A 239 9.66 -1.69 -15.00
C THR A 239 9.05 -2.97 -15.57
N ASN A 240 8.46 -3.83 -14.73
CA ASN A 240 7.86 -5.10 -15.13
C ASN A 240 6.38 -5.18 -14.75
N LYS A 241 5.58 -5.71 -15.68
CA LYS A 241 4.19 -6.07 -15.43
C LYS A 241 4.09 -7.56 -15.12
N LEU A 242 3.36 -7.87 -14.06
CA LEU A 242 2.88 -9.22 -13.79
C LEU A 242 1.51 -9.40 -14.48
N MET A 243 1.41 -10.35 -15.38
CA MET A 243 0.20 -10.70 -16.11
C MET A 243 -0.27 -12.08 -15.63
N ILE A 244 -1.49 -12.17 -15.12
CA ILE A 244 -2.04 -13.43 -14.60
C ILE A 244 -3.07 -13.93 -15.62
N ASP A 245 -2.90 -15.16 -16.10
CA ASP A 245 -3.88 -15.78 -17.00
C ASP A 245 -5.11 -16.31 -16.26
N LYS A 246 -6.07 -16.84 -17.02
CA LYS A 246 -7.33 -17.40 -16.50
C LYS A 246 -7.14 -18.59 -15.57
N ASP A 247 -6.01 -19.29 -15.68
CA ASP A 247 -5.67 -20.47 -14.90
C ASP A 247 -4.88 -20.09 -13.64
N GLY A 248 -4.50 -18.80 -13.53
CA GLY A 248 -3.75 -18.25 -12.41
C GLY A 248 -2.25 -18.43 -12.53
N LEU A 249 -1.75 -18.74 -13.72
CA LEU A 249 -0.31 -18.69 -14.01
C LEU A 249 0.06 -17.24 -14.30
N ALA A 250 1.11 -16.78 -13.63
CA ALA A 250 1.66 -15.46 -13.84
C ALA A 250 2.82 -15.50 -14.84
N TYR A 251 2.86 -14.51 -15.70
CA TYR A 251 3.95 -14.22 -16.62
C TYR A 251 4.42 -12.80 -16.35
N THR A 252 5.71 -12.58 -16.45
CA THR A 252 6.29 -11.24 -16.31
C THR A 252 6.71 -10.73 -17.66
N ARG A 253 6.38 -9.47 -17.92
CA ARG A 253 6.84 -8.77 -19.11
C ARG A 253 7.39 -7.43 -18.69
N ARG A 254 8.63 -7.17 -19.09
CA ARG A 254 9.18 -5.82 -19.06
C ARG A 254 8.39 -4.92 -20.00
N ILE A 255 8.06 -3.73 -19.54
CA ILE A 255 7.38 -2.74 -20.37
C ILE A 255 8.37 -2.01 -21.26
N ASP A 256 7.89 -1.57 -22.42
CA ASP A 256 8.68 -0.83 -23.39
C ASP A 256 8.49 0.69 -23.22
N ASP A 257 7.36 1.11 -22.62
CA ASP A 257 7.02 2.50 -22.35
C ASP A 257 7.05 2.80 -20.85
N PHE A 258 7.99 3.66 -20.45
CA PHE A 258 8.17 4.13 -19.08
C PHE A 258 7.45 5.45 -18.79
N SER A 259 6.65 5.97 -19.72
CA SER A 259 6.00 7.27 -19.62
C SER A 259 5.22 7.48 -18.33
N GLU A 260 4.67 6.42 -17.73
CA GLU A 260 3.95 6.44 -16.44
C GLU A 260 4.64 5.65 -15.32
N SER A 261 5.80 5.05 -15.60
CA SER A 261 6.53 4.23 -14.63
C SER A 261 7.11 5.07 -13.51
N THR A 262 6.68 4.79 -12.29
CA THR A 262 6.96 5.65 -11.16
C THR A 262 7.43 4.86 -9.95
N ILE A 263 8.51 5.32 -9.31
CA ILE A 263 8.91 4.91 -7.97
C ILE A 263 8.40 5.97 -7.00
N PHE A 264 7.53 5.57 -6.09
CA PHE A 264 6.99 6.43 -5.02
C PHE A 264 7.80 6.27 -3.75
N ILE A 265 8.12 7.38 -3.09
CA ILE A 265 8.91 7.41 -1.85
C ILE A 265 8.02 7.90 -0.71
N PHE A 266 7.84 7.05 0.29
CA PHE A 266 7.01 7.30 1.46
C PHE A 266 7.85 7.52 2.69
N ARG A 267 7.43 8.46 3.53
CA ARG A 267 7.92 8.67 4.89
C ARG A 267 6.85 8.21 5.86
N CYS A 268 6.95 6.96 6.29
CA CYS A 268 5.96 6.31 7.14
C CYS A 268 6.34 6.41 8.61
N GLN A 269 5.37 6.71 9.48
CA GLN A 269 5.58 6.55 10.92
C GLN A 269 5.78 5.06 11.27
N LYS A 270 6.63 4.76 12.25
CA LYS A 270 7.03 3.38 12.58
C LYS A 270 5.87 2.50 13.07
N ASP A 271 4.80 3.10 13.57
CA ASP A 271 3.60 2.43 14.07
C ASP A 271 2.55 2.17 12.96
N VAL A 272 2.63 2.84 11.81
CA VAL A 272 1.72 2.63 10.68
C VAL A 272 2.23 1.61 9.65
N VAL A 273 3.46 1.13 9.84
CA VAL A 273 4.09 0.11 8.99
C VAL A 273 4.76 -0.98 9.81
N PHE A 274 4.94 -2.16 9.22
CA PHE A 274 5.71 -3.24 9.82
C PHE A 274 6.50 -4.01 8.76
N SER A 275 7.66 -4.51 9.16
CA SER A 275 8.49 -5.39 8.32
C SER A 275 8.01 -6.83 8.46
N HIS A 276 7.90 -7.54 7.33
CA HIS A 276 7.66 -8.98 7.33
C HIS A 276 8.70 -9.74 8.16
N LYS A 277 9.97 -9.36 7.96
CA LYS A 277 11.13 -10.00 8.58
C LYS A 277 11.11 -9.91 10.11
N SER A 278 10.54 -8.85 10.68
CA SER A 278 10.51 -8.65 12.13
C SER A 278 9.39 -9.42 12.85
N ILE A 279 8.37 -9.88 12.11
CA ILE A 279 7.18 -10.53 12.68
C ILE A 279 7.01 -12.00 12.30
N LYS A 280 7.64 -12.46 11.22
CA LYS A 280 7.50 -13.86 10.76
C LYS A 280 8.16 -14.86 11.72
N PRO A 281 7.70 -16.12 11.76
CA PRO A 281 8.46 -17.19 12.40
C PRO A 281 9.83 -17.36 11.72
N LYS A 282 10.87 -17.54 12.54
CA LYS A 282 12.27 -17.58 12.06
C LYS A 282 12.51 -18.59 10.94
N PHE A 283 11.92 -19.78 11.07
CA PHE A 283 12.13 -20.90 10.14
C PHE A 283 11.19 -20.93 8.94
N ILE A 284 10.34 -19.92 8.78
CA ILE A 284 9.64 -19.68 7.51
C ILE A 284 10.54 -18.74 6.71
N GLU A 285 11.37 -19.31 5.84
CA GLU A 285 12.40 -18.61 5.07
C GLU A 285 12.16 -18.71 3.56
N ASN A 286 12.89 -17.91 2.78
CA ASN A 286 12.84 -17.89 1.32
C ASN A 286 11.44 -17.63 0.73
N THR A 287 10.55 -17.05 1.51
CA THR A 287 9.21 -16.69 1.05
C THR A 287 9.26 -15.49 0.10
N ARG A 288 8.25 -15.33 -0.75
CA ARG A 288 8.13 -14.16 -1.62
C ARG A 288 8.27 -12.82 -0.86
N PRO A 289 7.62 -12.60 0.30
CA PRO A 289 7.86 -11.40 1.11
C PRO A 289 9.32 -11.25 1.61
N ASP A 290 10.03 -12.35 1.89
CA ASP A 290 11.45 -12.28 2.29
C ASP A 290 12.33 -11.77 1.15
N ARG A 291 12.09 -12.27 -0.07
CA ARG A 291 12.88 -11.90 -1.25
C ARG A 291 12.58 -10.49 -1.77
N GLN A 292 11.45 -9.92 -1.35
CA GLN A 292 11.02 -8.57 -1.72
C GLN A 292 11.33 -7.51 -0.64
N ASP A 293 12.00 -7.90 0.46
CA ASP A 293 12.16 -7.09 1.69
C ASP A 293 10.86 -6.38 2.07
N ALA A 294 9.82 -7.19 2.27
CA ALA A 294 8.46 -6.72 2.39
C ALA A 294 8.18 -5.88 3.64
N TRP A 295 7.54 -4.73 3.41
CA TRP A 295 6.91 -3.89 4.42
C TRP A 295 5.44 -3.67 4.08
N PHE A 296 4.63 -3.53 5.12
CA PHE A 296 3.19 -3.35 4.94
C PHE A 296 2.71 -2.10 5.65
N CYS A 297 2.00 -1.24 4.93
CA CYS A 297 1.21 -0.19 5.54
C CYS A 297 -0.26 -0.62 5.65
N HIS A 298 -0.87 -0.41 6.82
CA HIS A 298 -2.20 -0.92 7.14
C HIS A 298 -3.24 0.20 7.37
N THR A 299 -3.01 1.40 6.82
CA THR A 299 -3.84 2.58 7.09
C THR A 299 -5.04 2.75 6.15
N GLY A 300 -5.11 1.99 5.06
CA GLY A 300 -6.10 2.15 3.98
C GLY A 300 -7.42 1.39 4.19
N TRP A 301 -8.14 1.63 5.28
CA TRP A 301 -9.42 0.93 5.56
C TRP A 301 -10.54 1.90 5.96
N GLY A 302 -11.79 1.41 6.05
CA GLY A 302 -12.93 2.25 6.42
C GLY A 302 -13.11 3.50 5.56
N PHE A 303 -13.15 4.67 6.20
CA PHE A 303 -13.30 5.98 5.54
C PHE A 303 -11.99 6.68 5.19
N SER A 304 -10.83 6.03 5.32
CA SER A 304 -9.54 6.58 4.88
C SER A 304 -8.87 5.68 3.84
N LYS A 305 -9.59 5.39 2.75
CA LYS A 305 -9.23 4.38 1.75
C LYS A 305 -7.91 4.64 1.03
N ASN A 306 -7.45 5.90 1.00
CA ASN A 306 -6.21 6.36 0.37
C ASN A 306 -5.25 6.99 1.39
N GLN A 307 -5.39 6.67 2.69
CA GLN A 307 -4.62 7.31 3.77
C GLN A 307 -3.12 7.22 3.54
N LEU A 308 -2.63 6.14 2.94
CA LEU A 308 -1.22 5.96 2.66
C LEU A 308 -0.62 7.07 1.78
N ALA A 309 -1.40 7.69 0.89
CA ALA A 309 -0.94 8.84 0.11
C ALA A 309 -0.49 10.01 1.02
N SER A 310 -0.98 10.08 2.26
CA SER A 310 -0.51 11.05 3.26
C SER A 310 0.92 10.80 3.72
N ASN A 311 1.53 9.66 3.42
CA ASN A 311 2.95 9.42 3.72
C ASN A 311 3.85 9.75 2.52
N LEU A 312 3.28 10.10 1.36
CA LEU A 312 4.06 10.38 0.16
C LEU A 312 4.93 11.63 0.34
N VAL A 313 6.21 11.50 -0.02
CA VAL A 313 7.20 12.58 0.05
C VAL A 313 7.46 13.14 -1.35
N CYS A 314 7.77 12.25 -2.28
CA CYS A 314 8.01 12.54 -3.69
C CYS A 314 7.81 11.28 -4.53
N ALA A 315 7.89 11.45 -5.84
CA ALA A 315 7.86 10.37 -6.81
C ALA A 315 8.97 10.56 -7.85
N ILE A 316 9.45 9.48 -8.43
CA ILE A 316 10.49 9.46 -9.46
C ILE A 316 9.90 8.81 -10.71
N ARG A 317 9.72 9.59 -11.78
CA ARG A 317 9.26 9.10 -13.07
C ARG A 317 10.44 8.52 -13.84
N LEU A 318 10.39 7.21 -14.09
CA LEU A 318 11.39 6.50 -14.85
C LEU A 318 11.35 6.90 -16.33
N ASN A 319 12.46 6.64 -17.01
CA ASN A 319 12.62 6.83 -18.44
C ASN A 319 13.42 5.65 -19.01
N GLU A 320 13.80 5.72 -20.29
CA GLU A 320 14.55 4.64 -20.94
C GLU A 320 15.87 4.29 -20.23
N GLN A 321 16.54 5.22 -19.54
CA GLN A 321 17.78 4.94 -18.79
C GLN A 321 17.55 3.99 -17.60
N ALA A 322 16.31 3.85 -17.14
CA ALA A 322 15.96 2.85 -16.13
C ALA A 322 15.96 1.41 -16.69
N SER A 323 16.18 1.25 -18.01
CA SER A 323 16.34 -0.05 -18.67
C SER A 323 17.40 -0.93 -18.06
N ASP A 324 18.47 -0.29 -17.61
CA ASP A 324 19.69 -0.97 -17.16
C ASP A 324 19.56 -1.50 -15.73
N LEU A 325 18.41 -1.19 -15.09
CA LEU A 325 18.11 -1.53 -13.72
C LEU A 325 17.39 -2.87 -13.57
N SER A 326 16.74 -3.34 -14.65
CA SER A 326 16.01 -4.59 -14.62
C SER A 326 16.92 -5.74 -15.07
N ASN A 327 17.43 -6.53 -14.13
CA ASN A 327 18.01 -7.82 -14.47
C ASN A 327 16.87 -8.85 -14.64
N ASN A 328 16.78 -9.50 -15.81
CA ASN A 328 15.77 -10.54 -16.05
C ASN A 328 15.89 -11.71 -15.07
N ASP A 329 17.10 -12.03 -14.61
CA ASP A 329 17.37 -13.08 -13.62
C ASP A 329 16.79 -12.74 -12.24
N TYR A 330 16.52 -11.45 -11.98
CA TYR A 330 15.97 -11.01 -10.70
C TYR A 330 14.51 -11.43 -10.51
N THR A 331 13.77 -11.69 -11.58
CA THR A 331 12.37 -12.14 -11.49
C THR A 331 12.25 -13.48 -10.77
N SER A 332 12.99 -14.51 -11.21
CA SER A 332 12.95 -15.84 -10.58
C SER A 332 13.47 -15.80 -9.14
N PHE A 333 14.36 -14.85 -8.83
CA PHE A 333 14.66 -14.53 -7.44
C PHE A 333 13.40 -14.01 -6.72
N LEU A 334 12.78 -12.91 -7.14
CA LEU A 334 11.65 -12.29 -6.43
C LEU A 334 10.41 -13.20 -6.26
N PHE A 335 10.24 -14.19 -7.14
CA PHE A 335 9.09 -15.09 -7.15
C PHE A 335 9.55 -16.56 -7.04
N PRO A 336 9.84 -17.03 -5.81
CA PRO A 336 10.20 -18.44 -5.58
C PRO A 336 9.11 -19.39 -6.08
N ASP A 337 9.54 -20.60 -6.45
CA ASP A 337 8.64 -21.67 -6.83
C ASP A 337 7.97 -22.32 -5.59
N ARG A 338 7.11 -23.30 -5.85
CA ARG A 338 6.39 -24.06 -4.81
C ARG A 338 7.33 -24.86 -3.88
N ASN A 339 8.52 -25.24 -4.35
CA ASN A 339 9.46 -26.05 -3.57
C ASN A 339 10.27 -25.20 -2.59
N GLU A 340 10.53 -23.94 -2.94
CA GLU A 340 11.30 -22.99 -2.16
C GLU A 340 10.44 -22.21 -1.15
N ASP A 341 9.17 -21.96 -1.47
CA ASP A 341 8.25 -21.16 -0.64
C ASP A 341 7.13 -22.02 -0.05
N LEU A 342 7.31 -22.40 1.23
CA LEU A 342 6.34 -23.22 1.97
C LEU A 342 4.97 -22.54 2.12
N VAL A 343 4.92 -21.20 2.14
CA VAL A 343 3.67 -20.46 2.30
C VAL A 343 2.93 -20.41 0.96
N LEU A 344 3.64 -20.20 -0.14
CA LEU A 344 3.07 -20.34 -1.49
C LEU A 344 2.51 -21.73 -1.71
N ASN A 345 3.25 -22.78 -1.33
CA ASN A 345 2.80 -24.16 -1.43
C ASN A 345 1.46 -24.39 -0.73
N TYR A 346 1.34 -23.96 0.53
CA TYR A 346 0.09 -24.04 1.29
C TYR A 346 -1.08 -23.36 0.55
N PHE A 347 -0.87 -22.15 0.04
CA PHE A 347 -1.94 -21.41 -0.64
C PHE A 347 -2.35 -22.06 -1.97
N LEU A 348 -1.40 -22.63 -2.70
CA LEU A 348 -1.69 -23.35 -3.94
C LEU A 348 -2.45 -24.65 -3.67
N ASP A 349 -2.09 -25.42 -2.63
CA ASP A 349 -2.81 -26.64 -2.24
C ASP A 349 -4.28 -26.35 -1.90
N ILE A 350 -4.54 -25.23 -1.22
CA ILE A 350 -5.91 -24.79 -0.95
C ILE A 350 -6.61 -24.33 -2.23
N LYS A 351 -5.93 -23.57 -3.09
CA LYS A 351 -6.51 -23.14 -4.38
C LYS A 351 -6.93 -24.34 -5.25
N GLU A 352 -6.17 -25.42 -5.23
CA GLU A 352 -6.41 -26.64 -6.02
C GLU A 352 -7.55 -27.52 -5.46
N ASN A 353 -8.01 -27.24 -4.24
CA ASN A 353 -9.12 -27.98 -3.64
C ASN A 353 -10.46 -27.66 -4.31
N LEU A 354 -10.97 -28.60 -5.11
CA LEU A 354 -12.21 -28.49 -5.87
C LEU A 354 -13.48 -28.26 -5.02
N LYS A 355 -13.41 -28.48 -3.70
CA LYS A 355 -14.54 -28.21 -2.78
C LYS A 355 -14.74 -26.73 -2.51
N ASN A 356 -13.76 -25.88 -2.82
CA ASN A 356 -13.87 -24.44 -2.61
C ASN A 356 -14.85 -23.82 -3.62
N THR A 357 -15.84 -23.08 -3.10
CA THR A 357 -16.89 -22.44 -3.89
C THR A 357 -17.14 -20.98 -3.45
N GLY A 358 -17.89 -20.22 -4.25
CA GLY A 358 -18.33 -18.87 -3.89
C GLY A 358 -17.18 -17.88 -3.66
N GLU A 359 -17.31 -17.03 -2.65
CA GLU A 359 -16.34 -15.99 -2.27
C GLU A 359 -14.94 -16.53 -1.99
N LEU A 360 -14.85 -17.72 -1.38
CA LEU A 360 -13.57 -18.36 -1.12
C LEU A 360 -12.84 -18.70 -2.42
N LYS A 361 -13.53 -19.32 -3.38
CA LYS A 361 -12.94 -19.62 -4.71
C LYS A 361 -12.53 -18.35 -5.44
N ARG A 362 -13.34 -17.28 -5.34
CA ARG A 362 -13.05 -15.97 -5.93
C ARG A 362 -11.80 -15.32 -5.33
N ALA A 363 -11.59 -15.46 -4.03
CA ALA A 363 -10.40 -14.95 -3.35
C ALA A 363 -9.17 -15.76 -3.74
N LEU A 364 -9.24 -17.10 -3.67
CA LEU A 364 -8.14 -18.00 -3.98
C LEU A 364 -7.72 -17.96 -5.46
N SER A 365 -8.63 -17.64 -6.38
CA SER A 365 -8.28 -17.53 -7.81
C SER A 365 -7.25 -16.45 -8.07
N LYS A 366 -7.09 -15.48 -7.16
CA LYS A 366 -6.08 -14.41 -7.24
C LYS A 366 -4.67 -14.88 -6.88
N ILE A 367 -4.51 -16.03 -6.22
CA ILE A 367 -3.20 -16.62 -5.95
C ILE A 367 -2.56 -17.02 -7.27
N TYR A 368 -1.30 -16.64 -7.45
CA TYR A 368 -0.56 -16.90 -8.67
C TYR A 368 0.80 -17.53 -8.42
N LEU A 369 1.20 -18.37 -9.36
CA LEU A 369 2.51 -18.98 -9.47
C LEU A 369 3.18 -18.44 -10.74
N LEU A 370 4.43 -18.01 -10.64
CA LEU A 370 5.20 -17.59 -11.82
C LEU A 370 5.45 -18.82 -12.70
N ASN A 371 5.18 -18.70 -14.00
CA ASN A 371 5.48 -19.72 -14.98
C ASN A 371 6.85 -19.42 -15.61
N ASP A 372 7.85 -20.27 -15.34
CA ASP A 372 9.25 -20.09 -15.80
C ASP A 372 9.46 -20.39 -17.31
N LYS A 373 8.44 -20.21 -18.15
CA LYS A 373 8.49 -20.55 -19.58
C LYS A 373 8.84 -19.39 -20.49
#